data_AF-A0A7W4A9H2-F1
#
_entry.id   AF-A0A7W4A9H2-F1
#
_cell.length_a   1.000
_cell.length_b   1.000
_cell.length_c   1.000
_cell.angle_alpha   90.00
_cell.angle_beta   90.00
_cell.angle_gamma   90.00
#
_symmetry.space_group_name_H-M   'P 1'
#
loop_
_entity.id
_entity.type
_entity.pdbx_description
1 polymer ?
#
loop_
_entity_poly.entity_id
_entity_poly.type
_entity_poly.pdbx_seq_one_letter_code
_entity_poly.pdbx_strand_id
1 'polypeptide(L)'
;MLKVNNHTKYPFVAAIAALAAMGELYRLKNLLNEALDKGHTIDELNSAFSYMVTYIGAPRALNSLNVLKQICLQRQPNRTALVEQEIEHLSTTKINSAQSRLSHHCYLAIKLGALAVEDNFQALLQAHLVTCLDSQFEAAHINAVINSLAIKADINVAMRANLSFAKLLERA
;
A
#
# COMPACT_ATOMS: atom_id res chain seq x y z
N MET A 1 -15.29 -24.18 -5.86
CA MET A 1 -14.96 -22.87 -5.26
C MET A 1 -13.56 -22.49 -5.71
N LEU A 2 -13.45 -21.63 -6.73
CA LEU A 2 -12.17 -21.11 -7.18
C LEU A 2 -11.64 -20.15 -6.12
N LYS A 3 -10.52 -20.47 -5.48
CA LYS A 3 -9.70 -19.46 -4.79
C LYS A 3 -9.32 -18.45 -5.87
N VAL A 4 -10.00 -17.30 -5.92
CA VAL A 4 -9.57 -16.19 -6.74
C VAL A 4 -8.16 -15.85 -6.26
N ASN A 5 -7.16 -16.07 -7.11
CA ASN A 5 -5.78 -15.73 -6.82
C ASN A 5 -5.71 -14.22 -6.56
N ASN A 6 -5.71 -13.82 -5.28
CA ASN A 6 -5.62 -12.43 -4.82
C ASN A 6 -4.24 -11.80 -5.10
N HIS A 7 -3.37 -12.46 -5.87
CA HIS A 7 -2.00 -12.03 -6.13
C HIS A 7 -1.93 -10.78 -7.01
N THR A 8 -3.01 -10.47 -7.73
CA THR A 8 -3.13 -9.26 -8.54
C THR A 8 -3.32 -8.00 -7.72
N LYS A 9 -3.69 -8.11 -6.44
CA LYS A 9 -3.92 -6.96 -5.54
C LYS A 9 -2.62 -6.37 -4.99
N TYR A 10 -1.60 -7.21 -4.77
CA TYR A 10 -0.34 -6.81 -4.14
C TYR A 10 0.38 -5.68 -4.91
N PRO A 11 0.53 -5.76 -6.23
CA PRO A 11 1.24 -4.73 -6.98
C PRO A 11 0.50 -3.38 -6.96
N PHE A 12 -0.83 -3.38 -6.91
CA PHE A 12 -1.65 -2.16 -6.80
C PHE A 12 -1.48 -1.50 -5.43
N VAL A 13 -1.68 -2.24 -4.34
CA VAL A 13 -1.60 -1.66 -3.00
C VAL A 13 -0.19 -1.18 -2.66
N ALA A 14 0.86 -1.82 -3.19
CA ALA A 14 2.23 -1.34 -3.06
C ALA A 14 2.46 0.00 -3.79
N ALA A 15 1.96 0.13 -5.03
CA ALA A 15 2.08 1.39 -5.77
C ALA A 15 1.24 2.53 -5.15
N ILE A 16 0.05 2.21 -4.64
CA ILE A 16 -0.77 3.15 -3.85
C ILE A 16 0.00 3.62 -2.62
N ALA A 17 0.64 2.68 -1.91
CA ALA A 17 1.44 2.99 -0.73
C ALA A 17 2.62 3.90 -1.06
N ALA A 18 3.33 3.64 -2.15
CA ALA A 18 4.42 4.49 -2.61
C ALA A 18 3.95 5.90 -2.97
N LEU A 19 2.86 6.05 -3.75
CA LEU A 19 2.32 7.38 -4.10
C LEU A 19 1.83 8.15 -2.86
N ALA A 20 1.19 7.45 -1.91
CA ALA A 20 0.76 8.03 -0.64
C ALA A 20 1.97 8.49 0.20
N ALA A 21 3.00 7.65 0.29
CA ALA A 21 4.25 7.97 0.96
C ALA A 21 4.97 9.14 0.28
N MET A 22 4.95 9.27 -1.05
CA MET A 22 5.53 10.42 -1.76
C MET A 22 4.70 11.70 -1.65
N GLY A 23 3.42 11.62 -1.31
CA GLY A 23 2.50 12.76 -1.30
C GLY A 23 1.95 13.13 -2.69
N GLU A 24 2.03 12.22 -3.66
CA GLU A 24 1.63 12.41 -5.06
C GLU A 24 0.10 12.28 -5.24
N LEU A 25 -0.66 13.19 -4.63
CA LEU A 25 -2.12 13.06 -4.47
C LEU A 25 -2.90 12.99 -5.80
N TYR A 26 -2.47 13.71 -6.84
CA TYR A 26 -3.11 13.66 -8.15
C TYR A 26 -2.96 12.27 -8.79
N ARG A 27 -1.74 11.72 -8.78
CA ARG A 27 -1.44 10.39 -9.31
C ARG A 27 -2.11 9.30 -8.47
N LEU A 28 -2.12 9.49 -7.14
CA LEU A 28 -2.81 8.62 -6.21
C LEU A 28 -4.31 8.53 -6.52
N LYS A 29 -4.98 9.67 -6.79
CA LYS A 29 -6.40 9.70 -7.16
C LYS A 29 -6.68 8.87 -8.42
N ASN A 30 -5.84 8.97 -9.43
CA ASN A 30 -5.96 8.20 -10.67
C ASN A 30 -5.77 6.70 -10.40
N LEU A 31 -4.72 6.33 -9.66
CA LEU A 31 -4.44 4.94 -9.34
C LEU A 31 -5.52 4.31 -8.45
N LEU A 32 -6.12 5.06 -7.53
CA LEU A 32 -7.24 4.58 -6.71
C LEU A 32 -8.48 4.28 -7.55
N ASN A 33 -8.80 5.12 -8.55
CA ASN A 33 -9.89 4.82 -9.49
C ASN A 33 -9.59 3.54 -10.29
N GLU A 34 -8.37 3.42 -10.81
CA GLU A 34 -7.95 2.21 -11.53
C GLU A 34 -8.05 0.96 -10.63
N ALA A 35 -7.62 1.06 -9.37
CA ALA A 35 -7.71 -0.05 -8.42
C ALA A 35 -9.17 -0.49 -8.19
N LEU A 36 -10.09 0.47 -8.04
CA LEU A 36 -11.52 0.17 -7.93
C LEU A 36 -12.07 -0.51 -9.18
N ASP A 37 -11.67 -0.05 -10.38
CA ASP A 37 -12.04 -0.67 -11.66
C ASP A 37 -11.48 -2.10 -11.79
N LYS A 38 -10.36 -2.39 -11.12
CA LYS A 38 -9.75 -3.73 -11.02
C LYS A 38 -10.29 -4.58 -9.86
N GLY A 39 -11.33 -4.14 -9.17
CA GLY A 39 -12.02 -4.92 -8.15
C GLY A 39 -11.44 -4.80 -6.73
N HIS A 40 -10.63 -3.77 -6.46
CA HIS A 40 -10.40 -3.34 -5.08
C HIS A 40 -11.67 -2.70 -4.51
N THR A 41 -11.87 -2.81 -3.20
CA THR A 41 -13.00 -2.17 -2.51
C THR A 41 -12.58 -0.91 -1.77
N ILE A 42 -13.53 0.00 -1.51
CA ILE A 42 -13.28 1.17 -0.66
C ILE A 42 -12.78 0.73 0.73
N ASP A 43 -13.37 -0.32 1.29
CA ASP A 43 -12.97 -0.90 2.57
C ASP A 43 -11.50 -1.37 2.60
N GLU A 44 -11.05 -2.03 1.54
CA GLU A 44 -9.65 -2.47 1.39
C GLU A 44 -8.69 -1.26 1.35
N LEU A 45 -9.02 -0.25 0.55
CA LEU A 45 -8.21 0.96 0.40
C LEU A 45 -8.20 1.80 1.68
N ASN A 46 -9.32 1.90 2.38
CA ASN A 46 -9.45 2.58 3.66
C ASN A 46 -8.55 1.92 4.72
N SER A 47 -8.62 0.59 4.83
CA SER A 47 -7.75 -0.19 5.73
C SER A 47 -6.26 -0.10 5.35
N ALA A 48 -5.92 0.05 4.06
CA ALA A 48 -4.54 0.28 3.64
C ALA A 48 -3.99 1.60 4.21
N PHE A 49 -4.74 2.70 4.09
CA PHE A 49 -4.29 4.01 4.59
C PHE A 49 -4.19 4.06 6.11
N SER A 50 -5.13 3.43 6.82
CA SER A 50 -5.05 3.28 8.27
C SER A 50 -3.77 2.57 8.70
N TYR A 51 -3.42 1.45 8.04
CA TYR A 51 -2.19 0.70 8.31
C TYR A 51 -0.92 1.50 8.00
N MET A 52 -0.93 2.34 6.97
CA MET A 52 0.27 3.06 6.53
C MET A 52 0.70 4.19 7.47
N VAL A 53 -0.16 4.66 8.37
CA VAL A 53 0.13 5.74 9.32
C VAL A 53 1.43 5.49 10.09
N THR A 54 1.73 4.24 10.43
CA THR A 54 2.96 3.84 11.13
C THR A 54 4.23 4.09 10.32
N TYR A 55 4.16 4.12 8.98
CA TYR A 55 5.32 4.24 8.10
C TYR A 55 5.42 5.61 7.43
N ILE A 56 4.28 6.22 7.10
CA ILE A 56 4.23 7.49 6.34
C ILE A 56 3.78 8.68 7.19
N GLY A 57 3.41 8.43 8.45
CA GLY A 57 2.89 9.43 9.37
C GLY A 57 1.42 9.80 9.10
N ALA A 58 0.78 10.38 10.12
CA ALA A 58 -0.62 10.79 10.04
C ALA A 58 -0.91 11.81 8.92
N PRO A 59 -0.09 12.86 8.67
CA PRO A 59 -0.42 13.85 7.64
C PRO A 59 -0.58 13.25 6.23
N ARG A 60 0.35 12.38 5.80
CA ARG A 60 0.29 11.77 4.46
C ARG A 60 -0.84 10.75 4.36
N ALA A 61 -1.09 9.98 5.42
CA ALA A 61 -2.21 9.04 5.48
C ALA A 61 -3.58 9.74 5.44
N LEU A 62 -3.77 10.81 6.22
CA LEU A 62 -4.99 11.61 6.24
C LEU A 62 -5.26 12.29 4.89
N ASN A 63 -4.22 12.81 4.23
CA ASN A 63 -4.36 13.35 2.88
C ASN A 63 -4.85 12.29 1.89
N SER A 64 -4.29 11.08 1.98
CA SER A 64 -4.67 9.96 1.13
C SER A 64 -6.11 9.49 1.38
N LEU A 65 -6.55 9.44 2.65
CA LEU A 65 -7.93 9.16 3.03
C LEU A 65 -8.90 10.23 2.52
N ASN A 66 -8.51 11.51 2.53
CA ASN A 66 -9.33 12.57 1.96
C ASN A 66 -9.48 12.43 0.43
N VAL A 67 -8.45 11.98 -0.28
CA VAL A 67 -8.57 11.61 -1.71
C VAL A 67 -9.54 10.45 -1.89
N LEU A 68 -9.42 9.39 -1.07
CA LEU A 68 -10.35 8.26 -1.12
C LEU A 68 -11.80 8.69 -0.83
N LYS A 69 -12.01 9.60 0.13
CA LYS A 69 -13.32 10.17 0.45
C LYS A 69 -13.94 10.88 -0.75
N GLN A 70 -13.15 11.69 -1.47
CA GLN A 70 -13.64 12.36 -2.69
C GLN A 70 -14.07 11.36 -3.77
N ILE A 71 -13.31 10.28 -3.98
CA ILE A 71 -13.68 9.22 -4.92
C ILE A 71 -14.95 8.49 -4.44
N CYS A 72 -15.04 8.23 -3.14
CA CYS A 72 -16.18 7.56 -2.52
C CYS A 72 -17.48 8.36 -2.71
N LEU A 73 -17.44 9.68 -2.48
CA LEU A 73 -18.56 10.59 -2.75
C LEU A 73 -19.05 10.54 -4.20
N GLN A 74 -18.17 10.27 -5.15
CA GLN A 74 -18.52 10.21 -6.58
C GLN A 74 -19.01 8.84 -7.02
N ARG A 75 -18.46 7.75 -6.45
CA ARG A 75 -18.68 6.39 -6.95
C ARG A 75 -19.55 5.52 -6.05
N GLN A 76 -19.42 5.66 -4.73
CA GLN A 76 -20.08 4.83 -3.73
C GLN A 76 -20.47 5.68 -2.51
N PRO A 77 -21.42 6.62 -2.63
CA PRO A 77 -21.75 7.56 -1.56
C PRO A 77 -22.16 6.88 -0.24
N ASN A 78 -22.73 5.68 -0.32
CA ASN A 78 -23.10 4.86 0.83
C ASN A 78 -21.90 4.36 1.67
N ARG A 79 -20.68 4.37 1.11
CA ARG A 79 -19.44 3.98 1.80
C ARG A 79 -18.70 5.18 2.40
N THR A 80 -19.12 6.41 2.13
CA THR A 80 -18.40 7.63 2.55
C THR A 80 -18.25 7.72 4.07
N ALA A 81 -19.31 7.35 4.81
CA ALA A 81 -19.29 7.36 6.27
C ALA A 81 -18.17 6.49 6.87
N LEU A 82 -17.80 5.38 6.21
CA LEU A 82 -16.70 4.51 6.67
C LEU A 82 -15.34 5.22 6.56
N VAL A 83 -15.13 6.00 5.50
CA VAL A 83 -13.89 6.76 5.29
C VAL A 83 -13.83 7.95 6.25
N GLU A 84 -14.96 8.61 6.50
CA GLU A 84 -15.06 9.72 7.45
C GLU A 84 -14.77 9.28 8.89
N GLN A 85 -15.33 8.14 9.30
CA GLN A 85 -15.01 7.53 10.60
C GLN A 85 -13.51 7.26 10.73
N GLU A 86 -12.87 6.70 9.71
CA GLU A 86 -11.42 6.42 9.74
C GLU A 86 -10.60 7.71 9.86
N ILE A 87 -10.98 8.78 9.15
CA ILE A 87 -10.33 10.09 9.24
C ILE A 87 -10.44 10.66 10.66
N GLU A 88 -11.62 10.60 11.29
CA GLU A 88 -11.84 11.07 12.66
C GLU A 88 -11.01 10.27 13.67
N HIS A 89 -10.99 8.94 13.54
CA HIS A 89 -10.21 8.06 14.40
C HIS A 89 -8.71 8.39 14.35
N LEU A 90 -8.15 8.54 13.14
CA LEU A 90 -6.74 8.86 12.96
C LEU A 90 -6.36 10.28 13.40
N SER A 91 -7.34 11.19 13.43
CA SER A 91 -7.13 12.57 13.89
C SER A 91 -7.10 12.72 15.40
N THR A 92 -7.61 11.74 16.16
CA THR A 92 -7.81 11.83 17.63
C THR A 92 -6.84 10.98 18.46
N THR A 93 -5.75 10.48 17.86
CA THR A 93 -4.64 9.75 18.52
C THR A 93 -5.06 8.45 19.23
N LYS A 94 -6.24 7.91 18.96
CA LYS A 94 -6.67 6.58 19.41
C LYS A 94 -6.44 5.58 18.28
N ILE A 95 -5.21 5.09 18.17
CA ILE A 95 -4.89 3.96 17.27
C ILE A 95 -5.53 2.71 17.87
N ASN A 96 -6.79 2.44 17.54
CA ASN A 96 -7.38 1.14 17.78
C ASN A 96 -6.92 0.18 16.68
N SER A 97 -6.74 -1.09 17.03
CA SER A 97 -6.39 -2.15 16.09
C SER A 97 -7.42 -2.21 14.96
N ALA A 98 -7.05 -1.70 13.78
CA ALA A 98 -7.90 -1.71 12.60
C ALA A 98 -8.41 -3.14 12.34
N GLN A 99 -9.72 -3.28 12.10
CA GLN A 99 -10.25 -4.53 11.56
C GLN A 99 -9.51 -4.81 10.24
N SER A 100 -8.77 -5.92 10.19
CA SER A 100 -7.96 -6.32 9.04
C SER A 100 -8.88 -6.74 7.88
N ARG A 101 -9.15 -5.81 6.96
CA ARG A 101 -9.97 -6.06 5.75
C ARG A 101 -9.13 -6.49 4.53
N LEU A 102 -7.81 -6.52 4.68
CA LEU A 102 -6.85 -6.97 3.67
C LEU A 102 -6.21 -8.30 4.09
N SER A 103 -5.74 -9.06 3.11
CA SER A 103 -4.91 -10.25 3.38
C SER A 103 -3.55 -9.85 3.95
N HIS A 104 -2.92 -10.74 4.72
CA HIS A 104 -1.58 -10.51 5.26
C HIS A 104 -0.56 -10.10 4.18
N HIS A 105 -0.57 -10.77 3.03
CA HIS A 105 0.31 -10.44 1.89
C HIS A 105 0.06 -9.04 1.31
N CYS A 106 -1.16 -8.51 1.38
CA CYS A 106 -1.41 -7.13 0.99
C CYS A 106 -0.70 -6.15 1.93
N TYR A 107 -0.68 -6.42 3.24
CA TYR A 107 0.07 -5.58 4.19
C TYR A 107 1.57 -5.67 3.97
N LEU A 108 2.09 -6.86 3.66
CA LEU A 108 3.50 -7.01 3.26
C LEU A 108 3.83 -6.17 2.03
N ALA A 109 2.98 -6.18 1.01
CA ALA A 109 3.17 -5.39 -0.21
C ALA A 109 3.06 -3.88 0.05
N ILE A 110 2.10 -3.44 0.87
CA ILE A 110 1.94 -2.04 1.29
C ILE A 110 3.21 -1.54 1.98
N LYS A 111 3.70 -2.28 2.96
CA LYS A 111 4.89 -1.90 3.71
C LYS A 111 6.13 -1.88 2.82
N LEU A 112 6.27 -2.81 1.88
CA LEU A 112 7.34 -2.79 0.87
C LEU A 112 7.29 -1.49 0.06
N GLY A 113 6.12 -1.15 -0.49
CA GLY A 113 5.94 0.08 -1.30
C GLY A 113 6.23 1.36 -0.50
N ALA A 114 5.79 1.43 0.75
CA ALA A 114 6.04 2.59 1.62
C ALA A 114 7.54 2.72 2.00
N LEU A 115 8.20 1.63 2.40
CA LEU A 115 9.61 1.66 2.81
C LEU A 115 10.57 1.90 1.63
N ALA A 116 10.16 1.61 0.41
CA ALA A 116 10.98 1.84 -0.79
C ALA A 116 11.05 3.32 -1.22
N VAL A 117 10.29 4.24 -0.59
CA VAL A 117 10.25 5.65 -0.98
C VAL A 117 11.45 6.45 -0.48
N GLU A 118 11.86 6.25 0.77
CA GLU A 118 12.90 7.06 1.40
C GLU A 118 14.22 6.28 1.47
N ASP A 119 15.34 6.92 1.15
CA ASP A 119 16.67 6.27 1.11
C ASP A 119 17.12 5.79 2.50
N ASN A 120 16.71 6.49 3.56
CA ASN A 120 17.06 6.18 4.94
C ASN A 120 16.39 4.90 5.48
N PHE A 121 15.41 4.35 4.77
CA PHE A 121 14.71 3.13 5.18
C PHE A 121 15.33 1.84 4.61
N GLN A 122 16.48 1.90 3.95
CA GLN A 122 17.11 0.73 3.31
C GLN A 122 17.25 -0.48 4.26
N ALA A 123 17.68 -0.28 5.51
CA ALA A 123 17.80 -1.37 6.48
C ALA A 123 16.45 -1.99 6.85
N LEU A 124 15.42 -1.15 7.04
CA LEU A 124 14.05 -1.59 7.32
C LEU A 124 13.43 -2.32 6.12
N LEU A 125 13.68 -1.81 4.91
CA LEU A 125 13.24 -2.43 3.66
C LEU A 125 13.86 -3.81 3.48
N GLN A 126 15.17 -3.96 3.74
CA GLN A 126 15.84 -5.26 3.66
C GLN A 126 15.30 -6.25 4.69
N ALA A 127 15.14 -5.83 5.95
CA ALA A 127 14.54 -6.68 6.99
C ALA A 127 13.10 -7.10 6.62
N HIS A 128 12.33 -6.18 6.04
CA HIS A 128 10.96 -6.47 5.61
C HIS A 128 10.90 -7.45 4.42
N LEU A 129 11.85 -7.38 3.49
CA LEU A 129 11.96 -8.34 2.38
C LEU A 129 12.28 -9.76 2.88
N VAL A 130 13.07 -9.92 3.94
CA VAL A 130 13.26 -11.21 4.63
C VAL A 130 11.92 -11.70 5.18
N THR A 131 11.21 -10.86 5.95
CA THR A 131 9.89 -11.21 6.49
C THR A 131 8.90 -11.61 5.41
N CYS A 132 8.97 -10.98 4.23
CA CYS A 132 8.14 -11.35 3.08
C CYS A 132 8.38 -12.80 2.67
N LEU A 133 9.64 -13.19 2.44
CA LEU A 133 9.98 -14.57 2.05
C LEU A 133 9.58 -15.58 3.12
N ASP A 134 9.86 -15.28 4.40
CA ASP A 134 9.50 -16.14 5.54
C ASP A 134 7.98 -16.34 5.65
N SER A 135 7.21 -15.36 5.18
CA SER A 135 5.74 -15.36 5.24
C SER A 135 5.08 -15.90 3.96
N GLN A 136 5.82 -16.66 3.13
CA GLN A 136 5.33 -17.22 1.85
C GLN A 136 4.98 -16.17 0.78
N PHE A 137 5.49 -14.94 0.91
CA PHE A 137 5.41 -13.93 -0.13
C PHE A 137 6.58 -14.10 -1.11
N GLU A 138 6.42 -15.11 -1.98
CA GLU A 138 7.46 -15.58 -2.91
C GLU A 138 8.12 -14.48 -3.76
N ALA A 139 9.33 -14.77 -4.26
CA ALA A 139 10.09 -13.88 -5.14
C ALA A 139 9.29 -13.38 -6.35
N ALA A 140 8.42 -14.22 -6.93
CA ALA A 140 7.54 -13.82 -8.03
C ALA A 140 6.58 -12.68 -7.65
N HIS A 141 6.04 -12.70 -6.42
CA HIS A 141 5.18 -11.64 -5.91
C HIS A 141 5.95 -10.35 -5.65
N ILE A 142 7.16 -10.46 -5.08
CA ILE A 142 8.05 -9.31 -4.86
C ILE A 142 8.42 -8.66 -6.19
N ASN A 143 8.79 -9.45 -7.20
CA ASN A 143 9.09 -8.96 -8.54
C ASN A 143 7.88 -8.30 -9.20
N ALA A 144 6.67 -8.86 -9.06
CA ALA A 144 5.45 -8.23 -9.55
C ALA A 144 5.18 -6.87 -8.87
N VAL A 145 5.44 -6.77 -7.57
CA VAL A 145 5.38 -5.50 -6.82
C VAL A 145 6.40 -4.49 -7.34
N ILE A 146 7.67 -4.88 -7.49
CA ILE A 146 8.74 -4.01 -8.02
C ILE A 146 8.38 -3.49 -9.42
N ASN A 147 7.89 -4.35 -10.30
CA ASN A 147 7.46 -3.95 -11.64
C ASN A 147 6.31 -2.94 -11.60
N SER A 148 5.34 -3.14 -10.70
CA SER A 148 4.24 -2.18 -10.52
C SER A 148 4.71 -0.84 -9.95
N LEU A 149 5.69 -0.84 -9.03
CA LEU A 149 6.30 0.40 -8.53
C LEU A 149 6.91 1.19 -9.70
N ALA A 150 7.61 0.52 -10.61
CA ALA A 150 8.23 1.16 -11.76
C ALA A 150 7.19 1.78 -12.73
N ILE A 151 6.10 1.06 -12.97
CA ILE A 151 5.07 1.46 -13.95
C ILE A 151 4.09 2.50 -13.36
N LYS A 152 3.69 2.33 -12.10
CA LYS A 152 2.55 3.05 -11.51
C LYS A 152 2.95 4.08 -10.45
N ALA A 153 4.14 3.99 -9.88
CA ALA A 153 4.61 4.89 -8.82
C ALA A 153 5.84 5.70 -9.24
N ASP A 154 7.05 5.17 -9.11
CA ASP A 154 8.27 5.88 -9.46
C ASP A 154 9.39 4.87 -9.74
N ILE A 155 10.19 5.11 -10.77
CA ILE A 155 11.27 4.21 -11.19
C ILE A 155 12.36 4.10 -10.11
N ASN A 156 12.67 5.18 -9.39
CA ASN A 156 13.69 5.17 -8.34
C ASN A 156 13.23 4.35 -7.13
N VAL A 157 11.93 4.43 -6.79
CA VAL A 157 11.32 3.59 -5.76
C VAL A 157 11.46 2.10 -6.12
N ALA A 158 11.18 1.75 -7.37
CA ALA A 158 11.35 0.39 -7.86
C ALA A 158 12.82 -0.06 -7.84
N MET A 159 13.75 0.80 -8.26
CA MET A 159 15.19 0.51 -8.23
C MET A 159 15.70 0.25 -6.81
N ARG A 160 15.24 1.00 -5.81
CA ARG A 160 15.59 0.78 -4.40
C ARG A 160 15.09 -0.57 -3.88
N ALA A 161 13.84 -0.90 -4.18
CA ALA A 161 13.27 -2.19 -3.83
C ALA A 161 14.04 -3.33 -4.51
N ASN A 162 14.33 -3.19 -5.80
CA ASN A 162 15.08 -4.19 -6.57
C ASN A 162 16.50 -4.38 -6.06
N LEU A 163 17.24 -3.30 -5.78
CA LEU A 163 18.60 -3.38 -5.26
C LEU A 163 18.63 -4.06 -3.89
N SER A 164 17.68 -3.74 -3.03
CA SER A 164 17.57 -4.34 -1.69
C SER A 164 17.23 -5.83 -1.78
N PHE A 165 16.38 -6.21 -2.73
CA PHE A 165 15.99 -7.60 -2.96
C PHE A 165 17.12 -8.42 -3.62
N ALA A 166 17.82 -7.87 -4.60
CA ALA A 166 18.97 -8.54 -5.24
C ALA A 166 20.08 -8.88 -4.23
N LYS A 167 20.43 -7.91 -3.37
CA LYS A 167 21.40 -8.11 -2.27
C LYS A 167 20.99 -9.21 -1.29
N LEU A 168 19.70 -9.47 -1.15
CA LEU A 168 19.19 -10.55 -0.30
C LEU A 168 19.43 -11.91 -0.95
N LEU A 169 19.12 -12.03 -2.25
CA LEU A 169 19.28 -13.27 -3.02
C LEU A 169 20.75 -13.67 -3.19
N GLU A 170 21.68 -12.71 -3.28
CA GLU A 170 23.12 -12.98 -3.32
C GLU A 170 23.67 -13.59 -2.01
N ARG A 171 22.92 -13.49 -0.91
CA ARG A 171 23.32 -13.96 0.42
C ARG A 171 22.63 -15.26 0.84
N ALA A 172 21.67 -15.76 0.06
CA ALA A 172 20.88 -16.97 0.32
C ALA A 172 21.53 -18.19 -0.34
#